data_AF-A0A956WKW3-F1
#
_entry.id   AF-A0A956WKW3-F1
#
_cell.length_a   1.000
_cell.length_b   1.000
_cell.length_c   1.000
_cell.angle_alpha   90.00
_cell.angle_beta   90.00
_cell.angle_gamma   90.00
#
_symmetry.space_group_name_H-M   'P 1'
#
loop_
_entity.id
_entity.type
_entity.pdbx_description
1 polymer ?
#
loop_
_entity_poly.entity_id
_entity_poly.type
_entity_poly.pdbx_seq_one_letter_code
_entity_poly.pdbx_strand_id
1 'polypeptide(L)'
;MTQPYALVATLHDPNGASLPFLDRHDVRAALGWYPFVSVAATVVTDAGVTHRLQDLGVQVVEGGTTGVARRAALAATPPEFASSNIDFDRWLHWLLAWPDELESLAARIEHVVTRQQAAPWCVLLGRTARAFATHPQVQRLPETATNRTLSLVAGKSLDAVSGAVWLSPEGRDLVLASSVEESAATDLEWAGLMLRQDPARLLGLRFEGLEWETPDFHAAAIADAGGLERWVQEAFDTPEMWTSRLQLAAASVSALQRVLAG
;
A
#
# COMPACT_ATOMS: atom_id res chain seq x y z
N MET A 1 17.61 -7.65 12.13
CA MET A 1 17.43 -6.23 11.77
C MET A 1 16.20 -5.70 12.48
N THR A 2 16.15 -4.40 12.81
CA THR A 2 14.95 -3.76 13.37
C THR A 2 14.66 -2.47 12.63
N GLN A 3 13.48 -2.37 12.01
CA GLN A 3 12.95 -1.14 11.41
C GLN A 3 12.60 -0.14 12.53
N PRO A 4 12.82 1.17 12.35
CA PRO A 4 12.49 2.18 13.36
C PRO A 4 11.01 2.62 13.33
N TYR A 5 10.14 1.90 12.62
CA TYR A 5 8.73 2.23 12.39
C TYR A 5 7.88 0.96 12.36
N ALA A 6 6.59 1.09 12.64
CA ALA A 6 5.64 -0.01 12.59
C ALA A 6 5.31 -0.44 11.15
N LEU A 7 4.96 -1.71 10.96
CA LEU A 7 4.26 -2.16 9.75
C LEU A 7 2.75 -2.01 9.96
N VAL A 8 2.10 -1.29 9.07
CA VAL A 8 0.66 -1.05 9.10
C VAL A 8 0.08 -1.55 7.79
N ALA A 9 -0.86 -2.48 7.84
CA ALA A 9 -1.35 -3.10 6.62
C ALA A 9 -2.85 -3.37 6.63
N THR A 10 -3.39 -3.56 5.44
CA THR A 10 -4.75 -4.03 5.21
C THR A 10 -4.76 -5.38 4.54
N LEU A 11 -5.75 -6.22 4.85
CA LEU A 11 -5.88 -7.55 4.27
C LEU A 11 -7.34 -7.88 3.95
N HIS A 12 -7.56 -8.35 2.73
CA HIS A 12 -8.81 -8.94 2.28
C HIS A 12 -8.51 -10.30 1.67
N ASP A 13 -8.67 -11.36 2.46
CA ASP A 13 -8.33 -12.71 2.04
C ASP A 13 -9.42 -13.72 2.42
N PRO A 14 -10.57 -13.71 1.71
CA PRO A 14 -11.70 -14.58 2.06
C PRO A 14 -11.44 -16.07 1.83
N ASN A 15 -10.39 -16.42 1.07
CA ASN A 15 -10.08 -17.80 0.70
C ASN A 15 -8.85 -18.36 1.43
N GLY A 16 -8.24 -17.58 2.33
CA GLY A 16 -7.03 -17.99 3.03
C GLY A 16 -5.80 -18.17 2.13
N ALA A 17 -5.75 -17.47 1.00
CA ALA A 17 -4.66 -17.57 0.03
C ALA A 17 -3.31 -17.14 0.61
N SER A 18 -3.30 -16.32 1.66
CA SER A 18 -2.11 -15.87 2.37
C SER A 18 -1.53 -16.91 3.35
N LEU A 19 -2.31 -17.92 3.78
CA LEU A 19 -1.89 -18.91 4.78
C LEU A 19 -0.56 -19.61 4.46
N PRO A 20 -0.33 -20.11 3.22
CA PRO A 20 0.94 -20.79 2.89
C PRO A 20 2.16 -19.88 3.04
N PHE A 21 1.98 -18.57 2.89
CA PHE A 21 3.05 -17.59 3.03
C PHE A 21 3.35 -17.29 4.50
N LEU A 22 2.33 -17.19 5.34
CA LEU A 22 2.47 -16.92 6.78
C LEU A 22 3.28 -17.99 7.53
N ASP A 23 3.30 -19.22 7.01
CA ASP A 23 4.05 -20.33 7.60
C ASP A 23 5.54 -20.36 7.22
N ARG A 24 5.97 -19.49 6.29
CA ARG A 24 7.37 -19.44 5.89
C ARG A 24 8.24 -18.80 6.97
N HIS A 25 9.46 -19.34 7.11
CA HIS A 25 10.40 -18.87 8.13
C HIS A 25 10.83 -17.41 7.89
N ASP A 26 10.97 -17.01 6.63
CA ASP A 26 11.42 -15.67 6.23
C ASP A 26 10.34 -14.62 6.50
N VAL A 27 9.06 -14.94 6.25
CA VAL A 27 7.91 -14.11 6.62
C VAL A 27 7.86 -13.90 8.13
N ARG A 28 7.98 -14.97 8.93
CA ARG A 28 8.04 -14.84 10.39
C ARG A 28 9.21 -13.98 10.86
N ALA A 29 10.40 -14.19 10.29
CA ALA A 29 11.58 -13.41 10.62
C ALA A 29 11.40 -11.92 10.25
N ALA A 30 10.79 -11.65 9.10
CA ALA A 30 10.58 -10.30 8.59
C ALA A 30 9.51 -9.52 9.37
N LEU A 31 8.44 -10.17 9.84
CA LEU A 31 7.51 -9.54 10.78
C LEU A 31 8.23 -9.09 12.06
N GLY A 32 9.20 -9.90 12.54
CA GLY A 32 10.07 -9.56 13.67
C GLY A 32 11.06 -8.42 13.40
N TRP A 33 11.17 -7.91 12.17
CA TRP A 33 11.93 -6.69 11.90
C TRP A 33 11.21 -5.45 12.42
N TYR A 34 9.89 -5.49 12.57
CA TYR A 34 9.12 -4.32 12.98
C TYR A 34 8.90 -4.32 14.50
N PRO A 35 9.00 -3.16 15.17
CA PRO A 35 8.71 -3.03 16.60
C PRO A 35 7.23 -3.25 16.90
N PHE A 36 6.37 -3.04 15.90
CA PHE A 36 4.94 -3.26 15.98
C PHE A 36 4.39 -3.58 14.58
N VAL A 37 3.43 -4.49 14.51
CA VAL A 37 2.71 -4.83 13.28
C VAL A 37 1.22 -4.79 13.55
N SER A 38 0.48 -3.99 12.78
CA SER A 38 -0.98 -4.00 12.78
C SER A 38 -1.54 -4.32 11.40
N VAL A 39 -2.53 -5.21 11.36
CA VAL A 39 -3.24 -5.57 10.14
C VAL A 39 -4.74 -5.35 10.36
N ALA A 40 -5.35 -4.49 9.56
CA ALA A 40 -6.82 -4.42 9.48
C ALA A 40 -7.31 -5.44 8.46
N ALA A 41 -7.92 -6.51 8.97
CA ALA A 41 -8.48 -7.58 8.15
C ALA A 41 -9.98 -7.36 7.94
N THR A 42 -10.45 -7.43 6.69
CA THR A 42 -11.90 -7.32 6.42
C THR A 42 -12.65 -8.46 7.11
N VAL A 43 -13.92 -8.25 7.46
CA VAL A 43 -14.77 -9.24 8.17
C VAL A 43 -14.97 -10.56 7.44
N VAL A 44 -14.73 -10.58 6.13
CA VAL A 44 -14.82 -11.79 5.30
C VAL A 44 -13.49 -12.51 5.15
N THR A 45 -12.39 -11.97 5.70
CA THR A 45 -11.08 -12.64 5.70
C THR A 45 -11.18 -13.97 6.44
N ASP A 46 -10.56 -15.01 5.89
CA ASP A 46 -10.56 -16.35 6.47
C ASP A 46 -10.07 -16.31 7.93
N ALA A 47 -10.80 -16.97 8.82
CA ALA A 47 -10.49 -16.94 10.25
C ALA A 47 -9.15 -17.64 10.58
N GLY A 48 -8.71 -18.60 9.76
CA GLY A 48 -7.40 -19.21 9.89
C GLY A 48 -6.29 -18.19 9.67
N VAL A 49 -6.45 -17.29 8.69
CA VAL A 49 -5.49 -16.20 8.41
C VAL A 49 -5.37 -15.26 9.61
N THR A 50 -6.49 -14.80 10.15
CA THR A 50 -6.48 -13.84 11.26
C THR A 50 -5.91 -14.46 12.53
N HIS A 51 -6.28 -15.71 12.86
CA HIS A 51 -5.65 -16.44 13.98
C HIS A 51 -4.15 -16.63 13.76
N ARG A 52 -3.73 -16.96 12.53
CA ARG A 52 -2.31 -17.16 12.24
C ARG A 52 -1.50 -15.88 12.38
N LEU A 53 -2.04 -14.74 11.94
CA LEU A 53 -1.42 -13.42 12.16
C LEU A 53 -1.27 -13.13 13.66
N GLN A 54 -2.31 -13.38 14.45
CA GLN A 54 -2.27 -13.20 15.91
C GLN A 54 -1.21 -14.08 16.57
N ASP A 55 -1.09 -15.35 16.17
CA ASP A 55 -0.04 -16.27 16.64
C ASP A 55 1.38 -15.78 16.31
N LEU A 56 1.52 -15.00 15.23
CA LEU A 56 2.78 -14.36 14.82
C LEU A 56 3.04 -13.04 15.55
N GLY A 57 2.18 -12.65 16.50
CA GLY A 57 2.31 -11.42 17.28
C GLY A 57 1.79 -10.17 16.57
N VAL A 58 1.02 -10.33 15.49
CA VAL A 58 0.41 -9.20 14.77
C VAL A 58 -0.85 -8.73 15.49
N GLN A 59 -0.98 -7.42 15.68
CA GLN A 59 -2.23 -6.80 16.13
C GLN A 59 -3.24 -6.81 14.98
N VAL A 60 -4.15 -7.78 14.99
CA VAL A 60 -5.25 -7.84 14.03
C VAL A 60 -6.41 -6.97 14.53
N VAL A 61 -6.90 -6.07 13.70
CA VAL A 61 -8.10 -5.25 13.95
C VAL A 61 -9.13 -5.46 12.85
N GLU A 62 -10.39 -5.18 13.15
CA GLU A 62 -11.46 -5.25 12.16
C GLU A 62 -11.27 -4.15 11.10
N GLY A 63 -11.25 -4.55 9.84
CA GLY A 63 -11.21 -3.66 8.68
C GLY A 63 -12.60 -3.44 8.07
N GLY A 64 -12.68 -2.44 7.20
CA GLY A 64 -13.86 -2.17 6.36
C GLY A 64 -13.48 -2.03 4.89
N THR A 65 -14.07 -1.05 4.21
CA THR A 65 -13.59 -0.57 2.92
C THR A 65 -12.13 -0.08 3.04
N THR A 66 -11.38 -0.04 1.94
CA THR A 66 -9.92 0.17 1.95
C THR A 66 -9.46 1.36 2.80
N GLY A 67 -10.07 2.53 2.64
CA GLY A 67 -9.73 3.72 3.41
C GLY A 67 -10.08 3.61 4.90
N VAL A 68 -11.21 2.98 5.22
CA VAL A 68 -11.60 2.68 6.62
C VAL A 68 -10.62 1.70 7.26
N ALA A 69 -10.29 0.61 6.56
CA ALA A 69 -9.35 -0.40 7.04
C ALA A 69 -7.95 0.20 7.25
N ARG A 70 -7.46 1.02 6.32
CA ARG A 70 -6.16 1.70 6.46
C ARG A 70 -6.12 2.62 7.68
N ARG A 71 -7.15 3.43 7.90
CA ARG A 71 -7.25 4.26 9.12
C ARG A 71 -7.37 3.42 10.39
N ALA A 72 -8.09 2.29 10.37
CA ALA A 72 -8.22 1.40 11.52
C ALA A 72 -6.88 0.77 11.92
N ALA A 73 -6.11 0.25 10.96
CA ALA A 73 -4.77 -0.28 11.21
C ALA A 73 -3.83 0.83 11.73
N LEU A 74 -3.89 2.01 11.11
CA LEU A 74 -3.08 3.16 11.49
C LEU A 74 -3.39 3.65 12.91
N ALA A 75 -4.67 3.68 13.32
CA ALA A 75 -5.11 4.05 14.66
C ALA A 75 -4.74 3.01 15.74
N ALA A 76 -4.57 1.74 15.36
CA ALA A 76 -4.11 0.69 16.25
C ALA A 76 -2.61 0.75 16.53
N THR A 77 -1.86 1.55 15.77
CA THR A 77 -0.41 1.70 15.93
C THR A 77 -0.09 2.70 17.05
N PRO A 78 0.88 2.42 17.95
CA PRO A 78 1.25 3.36 19.01
C PRO A 78 1.68 4.74 18.46
N PRO A 79 1.26 5.84 19.13
CA PRO A 79 1.37 7.21 18.64
C PRO A 79 2.81 7.73 18.50
N GLU A 80 3.79 7.08 19.09
CA GLU A 80 5.21 7.44 18.98
C GLU A 80 5.88 6.87 17.72
N PHE A 81 5.32 5.83 17.11
CA PHE A 81 5.95 5.18 15.95
C PHE A 81 5.60 5.91 14.66
N ALA A 82 6.60 6.10 13.79
CA ALA A 82 6.34 6.22 12.35
C ALA A 82 5.75 4.90 11.81
N SER A 83 5.21 4.90 10.60
CA SER A 83 4.56 3.72 10.01
C SER A 83 4.93 3.51 8.54
N SER A 84 5.10 2.26 8.14
CA SER A 84 5.08 1.82 6.75
C SER A 84 3.72 1.22 6.46
N ASN A 85 2.92 1.92 5.67
CA ASN A 85 1.54 1.58 5.32
C ASN A 85 1.53 0.91 3.95
N ILE A 86 0.97 -0.29 3.84
CA ILE A 86 0.96 -1.08 2.59
C ILE A 86 -0.10 -2.17 2.67
N ASP A 87 -0.67 -2.61 1.54
CA ASP A 87 -1.51 -3.81 1.53
C ASP A 87 -0.67 -5.05 1.89
N PHE A 88 -1.22 -5.97 2.71
CA PHE A 88 -0.41 -7.04 3.31
C PHE A 88 0.08 -8.07 2.29
N ASP A 89 -0.73 -8.37 1.27
CA ASP A 89 -0.35 -9.18 0.11
C ASP A 89 0.81 -8.58 -0.68
N ARG A 90 0.81 -7.25 -0.86
CA ARG A 90 1.91 -6.52 -1.48
C ARG A 90 3.18 -6.54 -0.64
N TRP A 91 3.06 -6.45 0.69
CA TRP A 91 4.21 -6.62 1.60
C TRP A 91 4.79 -8.04 1.52
N LEU A 92 3.94 -9.07 1.49
CA LEU A 92 4.37 -10.46 1.29
C LEU A 92 5.10 -10.61 -0.04
N HIS A 93 4.54 -10.12 -1.14
CA HIS A 93 5.19 -10.16 -2.46
C HIS A 93 6.55 -9.46 -2.44
N TRP A 94 6.63 -8.25 -1.89
CA TRP A 94 7.87 -7.50 -1.79
C TRP A 94 8.95 -8.30 -1.07
N LEU A 95 8.62 -8.88 0.09
CA LEU A 95 9.55 -9.70 0.85
C LEU A 95 10.07 -10.89 0.04
N LEU A 96 9.20 -11.55 -0.74
CA LEU A 96 9.55 -12.78 -1.45
C LEU A 96 10.34 -12.52 -2.73
N ALA A 97 9.97 -11.48 -3.48
CA ALA A 97 10.58 -11.16 -4.77
C ALA A 97 11.81 -10.23 -4.63
N TRP A 98 11.81 -9.34 -3.64
CA TRP A 98 12.82 -8.29 -3.45
C TRP A 98 13.22 -8.13 -1.97
N PRO A 99 13.66 -9.20 -1.27
CA PRO A 99 13.95 -9.17 0.16
C PRO A 99 14.98 -8.12 0.54
N ASP A 100 16.08 -8.00 -0.21
CA ASP A 100 17.14 -7.02 0.04
C ASP A 100 16.63 -5.56 -0.09
N GLU A 101 15.68 -5.34 -0.99
CA GLU A 101 15.08 -4.01 -1.18
C GLU A 101 14.19 -3.65 0.00
N LEU A 102 13.38 -4.60 0.49
CA LEU A 102 12.55 -4.41 1.67
C LEU A 102 13.40 -4.28 2.95
N GLU A 103 14.47 -5.07 3.06
CA GLU A 103 15.42 -5.00 4.16
C GLU A 103 16.04 -3.59 4.26
N SER A 104 16.48 -3.04 3.12
CA SER A 104 17.09 -1.72 3.04
C SER A 104 16.11 -0.53 3.12
N LEU A 105 14.81 -0.76 3.29
CA LEU A 105 13.78 0.29 3.22
C LEU A 105 14.03 1.44 4.22
N ALA A 106 14.35 1.15 5.48
CA ALA A 106 14.65 2.21 6.47
C ALA A 106 15.86 3.06 6.08
N ALA A 107 16.96 2.41 5.68
CA ALA A 107 18.17 3.12 5.26
C ALA A 107 17.89 4.04 4.05
N ARG A 108 17.05 3.57 3.11
CA ARG A 108 16.64 4.37 1.95
C ARG A 108 15.79 5.57 2.36
N ILE A 109 14.82 5.39 3.25
CA ILE A 109 13.99 6.49 3.77
C ILE A 109 14.86 7.52 4.51
N GLU A 110 15.68 7.06 5.45
CA GLU A 110 16.60 7.91 6.24
C GLU A 110 17.53 8.72 5.34
N HIS A 111 18.09 8.09 4.30
CA HIS A 111 18.96 8.76 3.35
C HIS A 111 18.30 9.95 2.64
N VAL A 112 16.99 9.87 2.34
CA VAL A 112 16.29 10.99 1.69
C VAL A 112 15.84 12.03 2.71
N VAL A 113 15.36 11.59 3.88
CA VAL A 113 14.94 12.44 5.00
C VAL A 113 16.06 13.38 5.42
N THR A 114 17.26 12.84 5.65
CA THR A 114 18.43 13.59 6.13
C THR A 114 18.95 14.65 5.15
N ARG A 115 18.55 14.57 3.87
CA ARG A 115 18.90 15.55 2.84
C ARG A 115 17.89 16.67 2.69
N GLN A 116 16.73 16.57 3.34
CA GLN A 116 15.71 17.61 3.27
C GLN A 116 16.00 18.71 4.30
N GLN A 117 15.60 19.94 3.96
CA GLN A 117 15.61 21.05 4.91
C GLN A 117 14.54 20.87 6.01
N ALA A 118 13.52 20.07 5.72
CA ALA A 118 12.34 19.85 6.53
C ALA A 118 12.08 18.34 6.59
N ALA A 119 11.96 17.78 7.80
CA ALA A 119 11.62 16.36 7.99
C ALA A 119 10.28 16.04 7.30
N PRO A 120 10.19 15.04 6.41
CA PRO A 120 8.97 14.77 5.68
C PRO A 120 7.90 14.19 6.59
N TRP A 121 6.64 14.51 6.30
CA TRP A 121 5.50 13.87 6.95
C TRP A 121 5.13 12.56 6.29
N CYS A 122 5.31 12.49 4.97
CA CYS A 122 4.97 11.35 4.15
C CYS A 122 6.03 11.11 3.07
N VAL A 123 6.39 9.85 2.86
CA VAL A 123 7.17 9.40 1.72
C VAL A 123 6.33 8.38 0.96
N LEU A 124 5.89 8.74 -0.25
CA LEU A 124 5.19 7.81 -1.12
C LEU A 124 6.18 6.73 -1.59
N LEU A 125 5.86 5.47 -1.35
CA LEU A 125 6.64 4.33 -1.80
C LEU A 125 6.07 3.91 -3.15
N GLY A 126 6.55 4.54 -4.22
CA GLY A 126 6.06 4.32 -5.58
C GLY A 126 6.79 3.21 -6.32
N ARG A 127 6.26 2.81 -7.48
CA ARG A 127 6.86 1.79 -8.34
C ARG A 127 7.87 2.38 -9.30
N THR A 128 8.95 1.65 -9.57
CA THR A 128 9.80 1.97 -10.74
C THR A 128 9.03 1.77 -12.04
N ALA A 129 9.58 2.27 -13.16
CA ALA A 129 8.95 2.07 -14.47
C ALA A 129 8.82 0.57 -14.83
N ARG A 130 9.79 -0.25 -14.43
CA ARG A 130 9.75 -1.70 -14.63
C ARG A 130 8.69 -2.35 -13.76
N ALA A 131 8.68 -2.07 -12.45
CA ALA A 131 7.69 -2.62 -11.54
C ALA A 131 6.26 -2.25 -11.95
N PHE A 132 6.04 -0.99 -12.33
CA PHE A 132 4.74 -0.54 -12.84
C PHE A 132 4.34 -1.28 -14.12
N ALA A 133 5.29 -1.60 -15.02
CA ALA A 133 5.01 -2.28 -16.28
C ALA A 133 4.53 -3.73 -16.12
N THR A 134 4.73 -4.36 -14.95
CA THR A 134 4.23 -5.72 -14.68
C THR A 134 2.73 -5.79 -14.46
N HIS A 135 2.08 -4.66 -14.15
CA HIS A 135 0.65 -4.62 -13.89
C HIS A 135 -0.14 -4.74 -15.21
N PRO A 136 -1.36 -5.33 -15.18
CA PRO A 136 -2.21 -5.40 -16.35
C PRO A 136 -2.60 -3.99 -16.85
N GLN A 137 -2.90 -3.86 -18.14
CA GLN A 137 -3.19 -2.56 -18.74
C GLN A 137 -4.38 -1.84 -18.08
N VAL A 138 -5.38 -2.61 -17.64
CA VAL A 138 -6.56 -2.11 -16.92
C VAL A 138 -6.22 -1.37 -15.62
N GLN A 139 -5.06 -1.66 -15.03
CA GLN A 139 -4.52 -0.93 -13.88
C GLN A 139 -3.60 0.20 -14.35
N ARG A 140 -2.65 -0.11 -15.25
CA ARG A 140 -1.63 0.86 -15.69
C ARG A 140 -2.20 2.12 -16.33
N LEU A 141 -3.21 2.00 -17.20
CA LEU A 141 -3.73 3.19 -17.91
C LEU A 141 -4.46 4.15 -16.96
N PRO A 142 -5.44 3.71 -16.15
CA PRO A 142 -6.08 4.59 -15.17
C PRO A 142 -5.08 5.15 -14.14
N GLU A 143 -4.19 4.32 -13.61
CA GLU A 143 -3.20 4.72 -12.61
C GLU A 143 -2.17 5.73 -13.16
N THR A 144 -1.82 5.65 -14.44
CA THR A 144 -0.97 6.65 -15.11
C THR A 144 -1.63 8.03 -15.07
N ALA A 145 -2.93 8.11 -15.37
CA ALA A 145 -3.67 9.37 -15.31
C ALA A 145 -3.77 9.89 -13.86
N THR A 146 -4.04 9.02 -12.91
CA THR A 146 -4.12 9.36 -11.48
C THR A 146 -2.79 9.90 -10.95
N ASN A 147 -1.68 9.20 -11.18
CA ASN A 147 -0.35 9.63 -10.76
C ASN A 147 0.09 10.93 -11.46
N ARG A 148 -0.30 11.12 -12.73
CA ARG A 148 -0.03 12.36 -13.45
C ARG A 148 -0.71 13.55 -12.78
N THR A 149 -1.97 13.41 -12.37
CA THR A 149 -2.70 14.48 -11.67
C THR A 149 -2.00 14.86 -10.36
N LEU A 150 -1.64 13.89 -9.52
CA LEU A 150 -0.91 14.16 -8.29
C LEU A 150 0.44 14.84 -8.57
N SER A 151 1.17 14.35 -9.57
CA SER A 151 2.49 14.89 -9.94
C SER A 151 2.41 16.34 -10.44
N LEU A 152 1.32 16.71 -11.13
CA LEU A 152 1.08 18.08 -11.56
C LEU A 152 0.89 19.03 -10.38
N VAL A 153 0.09 18.62 -9.38
CA VAL A 153 -0.11 19.42 -8.16
C VAL A 153 1.19 19.52 -7.36
N ALA A 154 1.92 18.43 -7.23
CA ALA A 154 3.16 18.38 -6.45
C ALA A 154 4.37 19.06 -7.13
N GLY A 155 4.26 19.39 -8.43
CA GLY A 155 5.37 19.92 -9.22
C GLY A 155 6.53 18.93 -9.46
N LYS A 156 6.33 17.64 -9.16
CA LYS A 156 7.35 16.57 -9.27
C LYS A 156 6.70 15.22 -9.53
N SER A 157 7.47 14.29 -10.10
CA SER A 157 6.98 12.93 -10.39
C SER A 157 6.75 12.14 -9.09
N LEU A 158 5.51 11.70 -8.88
CA LEU A 158 5.06 10.90 -7.75
C LEU A 158 4.25 9.69 -8.24
N ASP A 159 4.23 8.61 -7.46
CA ASP A 159 3.37 7.43 -7.65
C ASP A 159 2.79 7.14 -6.29
N ALA A 160 1.50 7.42 -6.12
CA ALA A 160 0.79 7.18 -4.87
C ALA A 160 -0.09 5.92 -4.96
N VAL A 161 -0.49 5.54 -6.17
CA VAL A 161 -1.42 4.42 -6.40
C VAL A 161 -0.71 3.06 -6.41
N SER A 162 0.56 3.01 -5.98
CA SER A 162 1.18 1.79 -5.47
C SER A 162 0.55 1.32 -4.15
N GLY A 163 -0.26 2.16 -3.50
CA GLY A 163 -0.92 1.82 -2.24
C GLY A 163 0.03 1.74 -1.05
N ALA A 164 1.24 2.29 -1.17
CA ALA A 164 2.28 2.17 -0.15
C ALA A 164 2.89 3.53 0.23
N VAL A 165 2.92 3.84 1.54
CA VAL A 165 3.47 5.10 2.06
C VAL A 165 4.20 4.88 3.38
N TRP A 166 5.28 5.62 3.62
CA TRP A 166 5.80 5.83 4.96
C TRP A 166 5.23 7.13 5.53
N LEU A 167 4.80 7.11 6.80
CA LEU A 167 4.32 8.28 7.54
C LEU A 167 5.14 8.47 8.81
N SER A 168 5.59 9.70 9.04
CA SER A 168 6.04 10.15 10.37
C SER A 168 4.88 10.12 11.38
N PRO A 169 5.15 10.20 12.70
CA PRO A 169 4.10 10.39 13.70
C PRO A 169 3.17 11.57 13.37
N GLU A 170 3.73 12.71 12.98
CA GLU A 170 2.96 13.91 12.62
C GLU A 170 2.11 13.72 11.35
N GLY A 171 2.68 13.03 10.34
CA GLY A 171 1.96 12.68 9.13
C GLY A 171 0.79 11.73 9.40
N ARG A 172 0.98 10.79 10.33
CA ARG A 172 -0.11 9.93 10.80
C ARG A 172 -1.19 10.73 11.51
N ASP A 173 -0.83 11.61 12.42
CA ASP A 173 -1.81 12.43 13.16
C ASP A 173 -2.66 13.28 12.21
N LEU A 174 -2.03 13.86 11.18
CA LEU A 174 -2.74 14.59 10.14
C LEU A 174 -3.75 13.69 9.38
N VAL A 175 -3.33 12.48 9.00
CA VAL A 175 -4.21 11.50 8.34
C VAL A 175 -5.38 11.12 9.25
N LEU A 176 -5.12 10.72 10.49
CA LEU A 176 -6.16 10.29 11.43
C LEU A 176 -7.14 11.42 11.76
N ALA A 177 -6.67 12.67 11.79
CA ALA A 177 -7.53 13.82 12.07
C ALA A 177 -8.36 14.28 10.86
N SER A 178 -7.94 14.00 9.62
CA SER A 178 -8.49 14.67 8.42
C SER A 178 -8.98 13.75 7.30
N SER A 179 -8.53 12.50 7.24
CA SER A 179 -8.90 11.57 6.16
C SER A 179 -10.34 11.07 6.34
N VAL A 180 -11.12 11.16 5.27
CA VAL A 180 -12.53 10.74 5.23
C VAL A 180 -12.81 9.74 4.10
N GLU A 181 -11.92 9.61 3.12
CA GLU A 181 -12.10 8.72 1.97
C GLU A 181 -12.21 7.25 2.43
N GLU A 182 -13.23 6.56 1.95
CA GLU A 182 -13.51 5.17 2.35
C GLU A 182 -12.91 4.16 1.36
N SER A 183 -12.64 4.58 0.12
CA SER A 183 -12.12 3.72 -0.93
C SER A 183 -10.58 3.77 -1.05
N ALA A 184 -10.03 3.05 -2.04
CA ALA A 184 -8.61 3.14 -2.40
C ALA A 184 -8.21 4.53 -2.94
N ALA A 185 -9.17 5.43 -3.21
CA ALA A 185 -8.88 6.83 -3.52
C ALA A 185 -8.13 7.57 -2.38
N THR A 186 -8.07 6.96 -1.20
CA THR A 186 -7.27 7.43 -0.07
C THR A 186 -5.79 7.63 -0.41
N ASP A 187 -5.25 6.91 -1.41
CA ASP A 187 -3.88 7.12 -1.93
C ASP A 187 -3.61 8.58 -2.31
N LEU A 188 -4.58 9.21 -2.98
CA LEU A 188 -4.47 10.60 -3.42
C LEU A 188 -5.00 11.57 -2.36
N GLU A 189 -5.96 11.15 -1.53
CA GLU A 189 -6.42 11.95 -0.39
C GLU A 189 -5.27 12.24 0.57
N TRP A 190 -4.55 11.20 1.01
CA TRP A 190 -3.46 11.34 1.98
C TRP A 190 -2.33 12.19 1.42
N ALA A 191 -1.92 11.96 0.16
CA ALA A 191 -0.94 12.81 -0.51
C ALA A 191 -1.44 14.27 -0.60
N GLY A 192 -2.72 14.48 -0.90
CA GLY A 192 -3.37 15.78 -0.94
C GLY A 192 -3.34 16.50 0.41
N LEU A 193 -3.56 15.78 1.53
CA LEU A 193 -3.51 16.34 2.88
C LEU A 193 -2.13 16.91 3.17
N MET A 194 -1.06 16.18 2.79
CA MET A 194 0.32 16.64 2.95
C MET A 194 0.59 17.86 2.06
N LEU A 195 0.19 17.80 0.79
CA LEU A 195 0.40 18.90 -0.17
C LEU A 195 -0.31 20.18 0.25
N ARG A 196 -1.52 20.09 0.80
CA ARG A 196 -2.26 21.26 1.28
C ARG A 196 -1.52 21.95 2.44
N GLN A 197 -0.97 21.17 3.36
CA GLN A 197 -0.34 21.70 4.56
C GLN A 197 1.08 22.21 4.29
N ASP A 198 1.93 21.39 3.66
CA ASP A 198 3.29 21.78 3.27
C ASP A 198 3.81 20.83 2.16
N PRO A 199 3.87 21.27 0.90
CA PRO A 199 4.36 20.46 -0.21
C PRO A 199 5.79 19.94 -0.05
N ALA A 200 6.63 20.60 0.76
CA ALA A 200 8.00 20.15 1.01
C ALA A 200 8.05 18.90 1.90
N ARG A 201 6.97 18.60 2.65
CA ARG A 201 6.87 17.46 3.57
C ARG A 201 6.38 16.18 2.89
N LEU A 202 5.98 16.23 1.62
CA LEU A 202 5.64 15.05 0.82
C LEU A 202 6.81 14.68 -0.09
N LEU A 203 7.37 13.49 0.06
CA LEU A 203 8.42 12.97 -0.83
C LEU A 203 7.94 11.74 -1.59
N GLY A 204 8.73 11.31 -2.56
CA GLY A 204 8.50 10.07 -3.30
C GLY A 204 9.79 9.29 -3.46
N LEU A 205 9.68 7.97 -3.30
CA LEU A 205 10.70 6.97 -3.62
C LEU A 205 10.14 5.98 -4.64
N ARG A 206 11.04 5.19 -5.24
CA ARG A 206 10.73 4.24 -6.31
C ARG A 206 11.32 2.87 -5.98
N PHE A 207 10.50 1.83 -6.04
CA PHE A 207 10.86 0.48 -5.61
C PHE A 207 10.47 -0.56 -6.65
N GLU A 208 11.26 -1.63 -6.71
CA GLU A 208 11.05 -2.76 -7.59
C GLU A 208 10.07 -3.77 -6.99
N GLY A 209 10.09 -3.98 -5.67
CA GLY A 209 9.23 -4.96 -4.99
C GLY A 209 7.77 -4.58 -4.84
N LEU A 210 7.37 -3.45 -5.41
CA LEU A 210 5.97 -3.07 -5.60
C LEU A 210 5.44 -3.54 -6.96
N GLU A 211 6.00 -4.61 -7.50
CA GLU A 211 5.51 -5.32 -8.67
C GLU A 211 4.11 -5.89 -8.47
N TRP A 212 3.52 -6.37 -9.57
CA TRP A 212 2.18 -6.93 -9.56
C TRP A 212 2.14 -8.23 -8.77
N GLU A 213 1.60 -8.15 -7.56
CA GLU A 213 1.55 -9.20 -6.54
C GLU A 213 0.44 -10.22 -6.75
N THR A 214 -0.64 -9.83 -7.44
CA THR A 214 -1.87 -10.65 -7.51
C THR A 214 -1.63 -12.08 -8.02
N PRO A 215 -0.74 -12.34 -9.00
CA PRO A 215 -0.49 -13.71 -9.45
C PRO A 215 -0.03 -14.69 -8.35
N ASP A 216 0.67 -14.20 -7.32
CA ASP A 216 1.20 -15.05 -6.24
C ASP A 216 0.08 -15.77 -5.48
N PHE A 217 -1.09 -15.13 -5.39
CA PHE A 217 -2.24 -15.61 -4.62
C PHE A 217 -3.27 -16.36 -5.47
N HIS A 218 -3.02 -16.49 -6.79
CA HIS A 218 -3.97 -17.04 -7.76
C HIS A 218 -3.36 -18.15 -8.65
N ALA A 219 -2.32 -18.84 -8.17
CA ALA A 219 -1.63 -19.88 -8.93
C ALA A 219 -2.56 -20.97 -9.50
N ALA A 220 -3.56 -21.41 -8.73
CA ALA A 220 -4.55 -22.40 -9.20
C ALA A 220 -5.42 -21.84 -10.35
N ALA A 221 -5.98 -20.65 -10.19
CA ALA A 221 -6.79 -20.00 -11.22
C ALA A 221 -5.98 -19.72 -12.51
N ILE A 222 -4.70 -19.39 -12.37
CA ILE A 222 -3.77 -19.21 -13.49
C ILE A 222 -3.55 -20.53 -14.23
N ALA A 223 -3.34 -21.63 -13.50
CA ALA A 223 -3.16 -22.95 -14.09
C ALA A 223 -4.44 -23.41 -14.82
N ASP A 224 -5.62 -23.21 -14.21
CA ASP A 224 -6.91 -23.56 -14.79
C ASP A 224 -7.24 -22.77 -16.06
N ALA A 225 -6.87 -21.48 -16.09
CA ALA A 225 -6.98 -20.66 -17.29
C ALA A 225 -5.97 -21.04 -18.40
N GLY A 226 -5.02 -21.93 -18.13
CA GLY A 226 -3.99 -22.35 -19.08
C GLY A 226 -2.81 -21.37 -19.21
N GLY A 227 -2.60 -20.51 -18.21
CA GLY A 227 -1.45 -19.61 -18.12
C GLY A 227 -1.81 -18.17 -17.75
N LEU A 228 -0.80 -17.41 -17.34
CA LEU A 228 -0.95 -16.06 -16.81
C LEU A 228 -1.61 -15.09 -17.82
N GLU A 229 -1.18 -15.14 -19.09
CA GLU A 229 -1.72 -14.26 -20.13
C GLU A 229 -3.23 -14.44 -20.31
N ARG A 230 -3.68 -15.70 -20.38
CA ARG A 230 -5.09 -16.02 -20.54
C ARG A 230 -5.90 -15.67 -19.30
N TRP A 231 -5.36 -15.95 -18.12
CA TRP A 231 -6.00 -15.52 -16.86
C TRP A 231 -6.14 -14.00 -16.77
N VAL A 232 -5.12 -13.23 -17.19
CA VAL A 232 -5.21 -11.76 -17.25
C VAL A 232 -6.31 -11.30 -18.20
N GLN A 233 -6.39 -11.90 -19.40
CA GLN A 233 -7.44 -11.56 -20.36
C GLN A 233 -8.85 -11.85 -19.82
N GLU A 234 -9.03 -12.99 -19.17
CA GLU A 234 -10.32 -13.45 -18.66
C GLU A 234 -10.74 -12.73 -17.36
N ALA A 235 -9.80 -12.40 -16.47
CA ALA A 235 -10.09 -11.84 -15.14
C ALA A 235 -9.93 -10.31 -15.04
N PHE A 236 -9.05 -9.70 -15.85
CA PHE A 236 -8.70 -8.28 -15.73
C PHE A 236 -9.04 -7.46 -16.98
N ASP A 237 -8.96 -8.04 -18.17
CA ASP A 237 -9.25 -7.32 -19.42
C ASP A 237 -10.74 -7.39 -19.80
N THR A 238 -11.60 -7.13 -18.81
CA THR A 238 -13.07 -7.17 -18.96
C THR A 238 -13.67 -5.76 -18.89
N PRO A 239 -14.79 -5.48 -19.57
CA PRO A 239 -15.46 -4.18 -19.49
C PRO A 239 -15.80 -3.76 -18.04
N GLU A 240 -16.17 -4.71 -17.19
CA GLU A 240 -16.48 -4.48 -15.79
C GLU A 240 -15.25 -4.03 -15.00
N MET A 241 -14.11 -4.70 -15.19
CA MET A 241 -12.85 -4.32 -14.53
C MET A 241 -12.35 -2.96 -15.03
N TRP A 242 -12.43 -2.70 -16.33
CA TRP A 242 -12.11 -1.39 -16.92
C TRP A 242 -12.98 -0.28 -16.32
N THR A 243 -14.28 -0.52 -16.21
CA THR A 243 -15.22 0.44 -15.61
C THR A 243 -14.84 0.72 -14.16
N SER A 244 -14.60 -0.32 -13.35
CA SER A 244 -14.20 -0.19 -11.95
C SER A 244 -12.89 0.60 -11.79
N ARG A 245 -11.85 0.28 -12.57
CA ARG A 245 -10.54 0.95 -12.47
C ARG A 245 -10.58 2.40 -12.95
N LEU A 246 -11.35 2.71 -13.99
CA LEU A 246 -11.56 4.08 -14.45
C LEU A 246 -12.36 4.91 -13.43
N GLN A 247 -13.38 4.32 -12.81
CA GLN A 247 -14.15 4.97 -11.74
C GLN A 247 -13.26 5.24 -10.52
N LEU A 248 -12.41 4.30 -10.12
CA LEU A 248 -11.46 4.50 -9.05
C LEU A 248 -10.48 5.64 -9.38
N ALA A 249 -9.93 5.67 -10.61
CA ALA A 249 -9.04 6.75 -11.02
C ALA A 249 -9.72 8.14 -10.94
N ALA A 250 -10.98 8.23 -11.37
CA ALA A 250 -11.77 9.45 -11.24
C ALA A 250 -12.01 9.82 -9.76
N ALA A 251 -12.38 8.85 -8.91
CA ALA A 251 -12.58 9.05 -7.48
C ALA A 251 -11.31 9.53 -6.78
N SER A 252 -10.13 8.96 -7.11
CA SER A 252 -8.83 9.41 -6.59
C SER A 252 -8.53 10.86 -6.95
N VAL A 253 -8.82 11.27 -8.19
CA VAL A 253 -8.65 12.68 -8.62
C VAL A 253 -9.63 13.59 -7.89
N SER A 254 -10.89 13.18 -7.72
CA SER A 254 -11.88 13.94 -6.96
C SER A 254 -11.51 14.07 -5.48
N ALA A 255 -10.96 13.02 -4.86
CA ALA A 255 -10.48 13.06 -3.48
C ALA A 255 -9.33 14.08 -3.31
N LEU A 256 -8.36 14.07 -4.21
CA LEU A 256 -7.28 15.06 -4.24
C LEU A 256 -7.84 16.50 -4.37
N GLN A 257 -8.74 16.74 -5.33
CA GLN A 257 -9.34 18.05 -5.54
C GLN A 257 -10.12 18.53 -4.31
N ARG A 258 -10.90 17.65 -3.69
CA ARG A 258 -11.68 17.94 -2.47
C ARG A 258 -10.77 18.42 -1.34
N VAL A 259 -9.65 17.73 -1.13
CA VAL A 259 -8.69 18.08 -0.09
C VAL A 259 -8.04 19.43 -0.36
N LEU A 260 -7.63 19.70 -1.61
CA LEU A 260 -6.95 20.95 -1.98
C LEU A 260 -7.88 22.18 -2.00
N ALA A 261 -9.19 21.97 -2.16
CA ALA A 261 -10.17 23.06 -2.20
C ALA A 261 -10.66 23.53 -0.81
N GLY A 262 -10.48 22.71 0.22
CA GLY A 262 -10.87 23.03 1.61
C GLY A 262 -9.70 23.56 2.43
#